data_AF-A0A0H2KQ40-F1
#
_entry.id   AF-A0A0H2KQ40-F1
#
_cell.length_a   1.000
_cell.length_b   1.000
_cell.length_c   1.000
_cell.angle_alpha   90.00
_cell.angle_beta   90.00
_cell.angle_gamma   90.00
#
_symmetry.space_group_name_H-M   'P 1'
#
loop_
_entity.id
_entity.type
_entity.pdbx_description
1 polymer ?
#
loop_
_entity_poly.entity_id
_entity_poly.type
_entity_poly.pdbx_seq_one_letter_code
_entity_poly.pdbx_strand_id
1 'polypeptide(L)'
;MTPAVVAVTTTCGMFYGGEYSAERLVTETTPLLETPEDEAAAAAIFTTRERLAAVQNFADPELQENLNEIKAPFEAAVQGETIDASQQQEALDAFRAQCTEAGYAFAS
;
A
#
# COMPACT_ATOMS: atom_id res chain seq x y z
N MET A 1 16.77 13.78 13.24
CA MET A 1 16.41 12.81 12.19
C MET A 1 17.31 13.04 10.99
N THR A 2 17.79 11.97 10.35
CA THR A 2 18.52 12.05 9.07
C THR A 2 17.52 12.26 7.92
N PRO A 3 17.95 12.73 6.73
CA PRO A 3 17.08 12.87 5.56
C PRO A 3 16.35 11.56 5.18
N ALA A 4 17.01 10.41 5.35
CA ALA A 4 16.42 9.09 5.11
C ALA A 4 15.26 8.81 6.08
N VAL A 5 15.43 9.06 7.38
CA VAL A 5 14.35 8.88 8.38
C VAL A 5 13.15 9.79 8.09
N VAL A 6 13.38 11.02 7.61
CA VAL A 6 12.29 11.93 7.20
C VAL A 6 11.52 11.37 5.99
N ALA A 7 12.23 10.82 4.99
CA ALA A 7 11.58 10.18 3.84
C ALA A 7 10.73 8.96 4.25
N VAL A 8 11.26 8.11 5.14
CA VAL A 8 10.52 6.95 5.66
C VAL A 8 9.26 7.39 6.41
N THR A 9 9.41 8.25 7.41
CA THR A 9 8.27 8.75 8.22
C THR A 9 7.22 9.50 7.39
N THR A 10 7.63 10.21 6.32
CA THR A 10 6.71 10.86 5.38
C THR A 10 5.92 9.83 4.57
N THR A 11 6.60 8.80 4.06
CA THR A 11 5.97 7.69 3.32
C THR A 11 4.99 6.94 4.21
N CYS A 12 5.38 6.62 5.45
CA CYS A 12 4.51 6.02 6.47
C CYS A 12 3.30 6.91 6.78
N GLY A 13 3.50 8.23 6.87
CA GLY A 13 2.42 9.19 7.05
C GLY A 13 1.41 9.21 5.90
N MET A 14 1.88 9.10 4.65
CA MET A 14 1.01 9.01 3.48
C MET A 14 0.27 7.68 3.38
N PHE A 15 0.91 6.60 3.85
CA PHE A 15 0.34 5.26 3.83
C PHE A 15 -0.70 5.05 4.94
N TYR A 16 -0.40 5.41 6.18
CA TYR A 16 -1.23 5.15 7.37
C TYR A 16 -2.09 6.33 7.82
N GLY A 17 -1.78 7.56 7.39
CA GLY A 17 -2.43 8.76 7.89
C GLY A 17 -3.74 9.13 7.17
N GLY A 18 -4.75 9.50 7.96
CA GLY A 18 -6.00 10.11 7.50
C GLY A 18 -7.17 9.13 7.32
N GLU A 19 -8.37 9.69 7.10
CA GLU A 19 -9.62 8.94 6.92
C GLU A 19 -9.59 8.04 5.66
N TYR A 20 -8.80 8.43 4.66
CA TYR A 20 -8.64 7.72 3.38
C TYR A 20 -7.18 7.29 3.18
N SER A 21 -6.60 6.69 4.23
CA SER A 21 -5.22 6.18 4.20
C SER A 21 -5.08 5.06 3.15
N ALA A 22 -3.86 4.87 2.64
CA ALA A 22 -3.60 3.76 1.70
C ALA A 22 -3.79 2.40 2.39
N GLU A 23 -3.40 2.29 3.66
CA GLU A 23 -3.64 1.10 4.48
C GLU A 23 -5.12 0.74 4.54
N ARG A 24 -5.98 1.71 4.84
CA ARG A 24 -7.43 1.47 4.93
C ARG A 24 -7.97 1.00 3.58
N LEU A 25 -7.59 1.67 2.50
CA LEU A 25 -8.00 1.29 1.15
C LEU A 25 -7.56 -0.14 0.83
N VAL A 26 -6.30 -0.51 1.10
CA VAL A 26 -5.81 -1.89 0.93
C VAL A 26 -6.67 -2.87 1.75
N THR A 27 -6.91 -2.60 3.03
CA THR A 27 -7.73 -3.46 3.89
C THR A 27 -9.16 -3.63 3.37
N GLU A 28 -9.79 -2.55 2.89
CA GLU A 28 -11.17 -2.57 2.38
C GLU A 28 -11.30 -3.19 0.99
N THR A 29 -10.27 -3.07 0.13
CA THR A 29 -10.34 -3.53 -1.26
C THR A 29 -9.69 -4.89 -1.52
N THR A 30 -8.82 -5.38 -0.64
CA THR A 30 -8.21 -6.71 -0.80
C THR A 30 -9.25 -7.83 -0.99
N PRO A 31 -10.36 -7.88 -0.22
CA PRO A 31 -11.42 -8.89 -0.45
C PRO A 31 -12.09 -8.78 -1.83
N LEU A 32 -12.10 -7.60 -2.44
CA LEU A 32 -12.75 -7.37 -3.74
C LEU A 32 -11.96 -7.97 -4.90
N LEU A 33 -10.69 -8.35 -4.67
CA LEU A 33 -9.86 -9.06 -5.64
C LEU A 33 -10.42 -10.46 -6.00
N GLU A 34 -11.36 -10.99 -5.23
CA GLU A 34 -12.08 -12.23 -5.56
C GLU A 34 -13.11 -12.06 -6.69
N THR A 35 -13.58 -10.84 -6.92
CA THR A 35 -14.59 -10.51 -7.96
C THR A 35 -14.24 -9.18 -8.66
N PRO A 36 -13.06 -9.07 -9.31
CA PRO A 36 -12.57 -7.81 -9.88
C PRO A 36 -13.40 -7.30 -11.06
N GLU A 37 -14.27 -8.13 -11.65
CA GLU A 37 -15.14 -7.78 -12.77
C GLU A 37 -16.39 -6.96 -12.40
N ASP A 38 -16.75 -6.89 -11.11
CA ASP A 38 -17.82 -6.01 -10.65
C ASP A 38 -17.42 -4.54 -10.79
N GLU A 39 -18.30 -3.68 -11.29
CA GLU A 39 -17.97 -2.28 -11.59
C GLU A 39 -17.51 -1.49 -10.34
N ALA A 40 -18.16 -1.74 -9.20
CA ALA A 40 -17.78 -1.09 -7.95
C ALA A 40 -16.46 -1.66 -7.40
N ALA A 41 -16.25 -2.97 -7.51
CA ALA A 41 -14.97 -3.60 -7.17
C ALA A 41 -13.82 -3.05 -8.03
N ALA A 42 -14.00 -2.99 -9.36
CA ALA A 42 -13.02 -2.48 -10.30
C ALA A 42 -12.64 -1.02 -10.00
N ALA A 43 -13.63 -0.17 -9.73
CA ALA A 43 -13.39 1.23 -9.37
C ALA A 43 -12.60 1.37 -8.06
N ALA A 44 -12.91 0.55 -7.05
CA ALA A 44 -12.24 0.57 -5.77
C ALA A 44 -10.79 0.04 -5.89
N ILE A 45 -10.59 -1.09 -6.58
CA ILE A 45 -9.28 -1.68 -6.89
C ILE A 45 -8.38 -0.66 -7.62
N PHE A 46 -8.91 0.00 -8.66
CA PHE A 46 -8.18 1.04 -9.39
C PHE A 46 -7.77 2.19 -8.47
N THR A 47 -8.70 2.66 -7.63
CA THR A 47 -8.43 3.74 -6.67
C THR A 47 -7.34 3.37 -5.68
N THR A 48 -7.36 2.15 -5.15
CA THR A 48 -6.33 1.63 -4.25
C THR A 48 -4.97 1.56 -4.94
N ARG A 49 -4.92 1.03 -6.18
CA ARG A 49 -3.69 0.98 -6.99
C ARG A 49 -3.08 2.36 -7.18
N GLU A 50 -3.89 3.35 -7.56
CA GLU A 50 -3.43 4.73 -7.77
C GLU A 50 -2.97 5.39 -6.46
N ARG A 51 -3.65 5.10 -5.35
CA ARG A 51 -3.22 5.58 -4.04
C ARG A 51 -1.85 5.01 -3.66
N LEU A 52 -1.62 3.71 -3.86
CA LEU A 52 -0.33 3.08 -3.60
C LEU A 52 0.77 3.67 -4.49
N ALA A 53 0.50 3.87 -5.78
CA ALA A 53 1.42 4.56 -6.68
C ALA A 53 1.75 5.99 -6.21
N ALA A 54 0.78 6.71 -5.65
CA ALA A 54 1.02 8.03 -5.08
C ALA A 54 1.96 7.97 -3.85
N VAL A 55 1.81 6.97 -2.98
CA VAL A 55 2.71 6.75 -1.82
C VAL A 55 4.13 6.43 -2.29
N GLN A 56 4.29 5.62 -3.35
CA GLN A 56 5.60 5.24 -3.91
C GLN A 56 6.46 6.44 -4.34
N ASN A 57 5.86 7.58 -4.69
CA ASN A 57 6.61 8.79 -5.07
C ASN A 57 7.47 9.38 -3.93
N PHE A 58 7.20 9.00 -2.68
CA PHE A 58 7.92 9.47 -1.50
C PHE A 58 8.86 8.42 -0.91
N ALA A 59 8.70 7.17 -1.33
CA ALA A 59 9.39 6.02 -0.79
C ALA A 59 10.86 6.00 -1.26
N ASP A 60 11.75 5.70 -0.33
CA ASP A 60 13.12 5.30 -0.66
C ASP A 60 13.12 3.87 -1.26
N PRO A 61 14.25 3.38 -1.82
CA PRO A 61 14.27 2.10 -2.51
C PRO A 61 13.81 0.92 -1.64
N GLU A 62 14.11 0.92 -0.35
CA GLU A 62 13.75 -0.17 0.56
C GLU A 62 12.24 -0.21 0.82
N LEU A 63 11.59 0.95 1.01
CA LEU A 63 10.14 1.03 1.12
C LEU A 63 9.44 0.74 -0.21
N GLN A 64 10.07 1.05 -1.34
CA GLN A 64 9.51 0.77 -2.67
C GLN A 64 9.34 -0.73 -2.90
N GLU A 65 10.25 -1.59 -2.42
CA GLU A 65 10.12 -3.04 -2.54
C GLU A 65 8.84 -3.53 -1.85
N ASN A 66 8.64 -3.17 -0.58
CA ASN A 66 7.41 -3.51 0.15
C ASN A 66 6.15 -2.94 -0.55
N LEU A 67 6.19 -1.68 -0.98
CA LEU A 67 5.04 -1.05 -1.65
C LEU A 67 4.72 -1.69 -3.01
N ASN A 68 5.73 -2.20 -3.73
CA ASN A 68 5.52 -2.94 -4.97
C ASN A 68 4.76 -4.23 -4.70
N GLU A 69 5.15 -4.99 -3.67
CA GLU A 69 4.48 -6.22 -3.28
C GLU A 69 3.05 -5.98 -2.77
N ILE A 70 2.82 -4.89 -2.02
CA ILE A 70 1.47 -4.50 -1.58
C ILE A 70 0.57 -4.15 -2.78
N LYS A 71 1.13 -3.47 -3.79
CA LYS A 71 0.40 -2.99 -4.98
C LYS A 71 0.16 -4.07 -6.03
N ALA A 72 1.04 -5.07 -6.13
CA ALA A 72 1.03 -6.06 -7.20
C ALA A 72 -0.35 -6.73 -7.43
N PRO A 73 -1.12 -7.13 -6.41
CA PRO A 73 -2.42 -7.78 -6.63
C PRO A 73 -3.45 -6.84 -7.27
N PHE A 74 -3.45 -5.57 -6.86
CA PHE A 74 -4.33 -4.55 -7.45
C PHE A 74 -3.92 -4.21 -8.88
N GLU A 75 -2.62 -4.18 -9.15
CA GLU A 75 -2.10 -3.95 -10.50
C GLU A 75 -2.45 -5.09 -11.45
N ALA A 76 -2.29 -6.34 -11.01
CA ALA A 76 -2.72 -7.52 -11.77
C ALA A 76 -4.23 -7.48 -12.08
N ALA A 77 -5.05 -7.12 -11.08
CA ALA A 77 -6.50 -7.00 -11.25
C ALA A 77 -6.88 -5.92 -12.29
N VAL A 78 -6.25 -4.75 -12.26
CA VAL A 78 -6.48 -3.67 -13.25
C VAL A 78 -6.05 -4.08 -14.65
N GLN A 79 -4.99 -4.89 -14.78
CA GLN A 79 -4.47 -5.36 -16.06
C GLN A 79 -5.19 -6.61 -16.60
N GLY A 80 -6.11 -7.20 -15.82
CA GLY A 80 -6.77 -8.46 -16.17
C GLY A 80 -5.83 -9.66 -16.15
N GLU A 81 -4.75 -9.58 -15.36
CA GLU A 81 -3.77 -10.64 -15.18
C GLU A 81 -4.17 -11.59 -14.04
N THR A 82 -3.38 -12.65 -13.87
CA THR A 82 -3.58 -13.58 -12.73
C THR A 82 -3.23 -12.86 -11.43
N ILE A 83 -4.20 -12.75 -10.53
CA ILE A 83 -4.02 -12.11 -9.23
C ILE A 83 -3.37 -13.11 -8.27
N ASP A 84 -2.22 -12.74 -7.71
CA ASP A 84 -1.56 -13.43 -6.61
C ASP A 84 -1.33 -12.44 -5.46
N ALA A 85 -2.05 -12.64 -4.35
CA ALA A 85 -1.95 -11.83 -3.14
C ALA A 85 -1.18 -12.52 -2.01
N SER A 86 -0.52 -13.65 -2.27
CA SER A 86 0.12 -14.48 -1.24
C SER A 86 1.20 -13.75 -0.43
N GLN A 87 1.91 -12.79 -1.06
CA GLN A 87 2.97 -12.00 -0.42
C GLN A 87 2.46 -10.69 0.21
N GLN A 88 1.21 -10.31 -0.05
CA GLN A 88 0.72 -8.97 0.29
C GLN A 88 0.74 -8.70 1.80
N GLN A 89 0.35 -9.68 2.62
CA GLN A 89 0.34 -9.51 4.07
C GLN A 89 1.76 -9.43 4.65
N GLU A 90 2.69 -10.24 4.13
CA GLU A 90 4.10 -10.20 4.55
C GLU A 90 4.71 -8.82 4.24
N ALA A 91 4.44 -8.27 3.05
CA ALA A 91 4.88 -6.95 2.67
C ALA A 91 4.27 -5.83 3.52
N LEU A 92 2.98 -5.94 3.92
CA LEU A 92 2.33 -5.01 4.85
C LEU A 92 3.01 -5.02 6.22
N ASP A 93 3.33 -6.21 6.73
CA ASP A 93 3.98 -6.38 8.04
C ASP A 93 5.41 -5.84 8.01
N ALA A 94 6.17 -6.11 6.94
CA ALA A 94 7.52 -5.59 6.73
C ALA A 94 7.52 -4.05 6.62
N PHE A 95 6.61 -3.48 5.83
CA PHE A 95 6.44 -2.03 5.72
C PHE A 95 6.10 -1.39 7.08
N ARG A 96 5.21 -2.02 7.84
CA ARG A 96 4.85 -1.56 9.19
C ARG A 96 6.05 -1.57 10.13
N ALA A 97 6.86 -2.63 10.09
CA ALA A 97 8.05 -2.75 10.92
C ALA A 97 9.07 -1.64 10.61
N GLN A 98 9.34 -1.36 9.33
CA GLN A 98 10.24 -0.27 8.92
C GLN A 98 9.72 1.10 9.40
N CYS A 99 8.41 1.34 9.33
CA CYS A 99 7.80 2.53 9.88
C CYS A 99 8.02 2.65 11.40
N THR A 100 7.86 1.56 12.15
CA THR A 100 8.13 1.52 13.60
C THR A 100 9.60 1.79 13.90
N GLU A 101 10.53 1.16 13.18
CA GLU A 101 11.97 1.35 13.36
C GLU A 101 12.42 2.79 13.07
N ALA A 102 11.79 3.44 12.08
CA ALA A 102 12.02 4.86 11.79
C ALA A 102 11.37 5.82 12.80
N GLY A 103 10.61 5.30 13.78
CA GLY A 103 9.96 6.09 14.82
C GLY A 103 8.65 6.75 14.38
N TYR A 104 7.99 6.24 13.34
CA TYR A 104 6.66 6.68 12.97
C TYR A 104 5.65 6.33 14.08
N ALA A 105 4.95 7.35 14.57
CA ALA A 105 3.89 7.18 15.56
C ALA A 105 2.55 6.95 14.84
N PHE A 106 2.04 5.72 14.94
CA PHE A 106 0.72 5.39 14.42
C PHE A 106 -0.37 6.14 15.21
N ALA A 107 -1.37 6.66 14.50
CA ALA A 107 -2.55 7.22 15.15
C ALA A 107 -3.25 6.10 15.94
N SER A 108 -3.53 6.38 17.21
CA SER A 108 -4.22 5.50 18.16
C SER A 108 -5.73 5.59 18.03
#